data_AF-A0A9W7X8G1-F1
#
_entry.id   AF-A0A9W7X8G1-F1
#
_cell.length_a   1.000
_cell.length_b   1.000
_cell.length_c   1.000
_cell.angle_alpha   90.00
_cell.angle_beta   90.00
_cell.angle_gamma   90.00
#
_symmetry.space_group_name_H-M   'P 1'
#
loop_
_entity.id
_entity.type
_entity.pdbx_description
1 polymer ?
#
loop_
_entity_poly.entity_id
_entity_poly.type
_entity_poly.pdbx_seq_one_letter_code
_entity_poly.pdbx_strand_id
1 'polypeptide(L)'
;MMICRYLAEFKAGAERKEAAESTMNAYKAAQDIALADLPPTHPIRLGLALNFSVFYYEILNSPDRACNLAKQAFDEAISELDSLGEEYYKDSTLIMQLLRDNLTLWTSDTNEDGGDEIKEAGEGQ
;
A
#
# COMPACT_ATOMS: atom_id res chain seq x y z
N MET A 1 -1.09 10.41 0.29
CA MET A 1 -1.55 10.95 1.61
C MET A 1 -2.78 11.86 1.55
N MET A 2 -2.83 12.95 0.75
CA MET A 2 -4.00 13.86 0.70
C MET A 2 -5.33 13.17 0.32
N ILE A 3 -5.30 12.20 -0.59
CA ILE A 3 -6.52 11.49 -1.02
C ILE A 3 -7.06 10.57 0.07
N CYS A 4 -6.21 9.77 0.74
CA CYS A 4 -6.66 8.90 1.84
C CYS A 4 -7.30 9.72 2.97
N ARG A 5 -6.71 10.89 3.27
CA ARG A 5 -7.23 11.82 4.26
C ARG A 5 -8.56 12.46 3.82
N TYR A 6 -8.69 12.85 2.55
CA TYR A 6 -9.95 13.35 2.00
C TYR A 6 -11.07 12.29 2.06
N LEU A 7 -10.77 11.03 1.72
CA LEU A 7 -11.72 9.92 1.81
C LEU A 7 -12.15 9.65 3.25
N ALA A 8 -11.22 9.75 4.21
CA ALA A 8 -11.49 9.55 5.63
C ALA A 8 -12.26 10.72 6.27
N GLU A 9 -11.96 11.97 5.89
CA GLU A 9 -12.53 13.16 6.51
C GLU A 9 -13.89 13.57 5.89
N PHE A 10 -14.15 13.29 4.62
CA PHE A 10 -15.28 13.93 3.89
C PHE A 10 -16.35 13.00 3.33
N LYS A 11 -16.16 11.67 3.29
CA LYS A 11 -17.05 10.77 2.54
C LYS A 11 -17.59 9.62 3.42
N ALA A 12 -18.92 9.55 3.59
CA ALA A 12 -19.61 8.48 4.30
C ALA A 12 -20.54 7.68 3.34
N GLY A 13 -20.67 6.38 3.56
CA GLY A 13 -21.58 5.52 2.79
C GLY A 13 -21.18 5.33 1.32
N ALA A 14 -22.15 5.49 0.40
CA ALA A 14 -21.97 5.21 -1.03
C ALA A 14 -20.88 6.06 -1.70
N GLU A 15 -20.73 7.33 -1.28
CA GLU A 15 -19.73 8.22 -1.86
C GLU A 15 -18.29 7.82 -1.50
N ARG A 16 -18.09 7.12 -0.37
CA ARG A 16 -16.78 6.56 -0.01
C ARG A 16 -16.36 5.48 -0.99
N LYS A 17 -17.31 4.63 -1.41
CA LYS A 17 -17.04 3.53 -2.35
C LYS A 17 -16.68 4.06 -3.73
N GLU A 18 -17.44 5.02 -4.25
CA GLU A 18 -17.16 5.65 -5.54
C GLU A 18 -15.81 6.38 -5.53
N ALA A 19 -15.51 7.11 -4.47
CA ALA A 19 -14.25 7.83 -4.35
C ALA A 19 -13.06 6.86 -4.16
N ALA A 20 -13.25 5.72 -3.48
CA ALA A 20 -12.26 4.65 -3.40
C ALA A 20 -12.02 3.99 -4.77
N GLU A 21 -13.06 3.72 -5.56
CA GLU A 21 -12.93 3.18 -6.92
C GLU A 21 -12.21 4.17 -7.85
N SER A 22 -12.55 5.45 -7.79
CA SER A 22 -11.85 6.49 -8.56
C SER A 22 -10.37 6.59 -8.14
N THR A 23 -10.08 6.51 -6.85
CA THR A 23 -8.71 6.54 -6.32
C THR A 23 -7.91 5.31 -6.76
N MET A 24 -8.54 4.13 -6.74
CA MET A 24 -7.95 2.89 -7.24
C MET A 24 -7.55 3.01 -8.71
N ASN A 25 -8.44 3.57 -9.55
CA ASN A 25 -8.15 3.77 -10.97
C ASN A 25 -7.00 4.76 -11.19
N ALA A 26 -6.95 5.84 -10.40
CA ALA A 26 -5.85 6.79 -10.46
C ALA A 26 -4.50 6.16 -10.06
N TYR A 27 -4.47 5.35 -8.98
CA TYR A 27 -3.26 4.63 -8.58
C TYR A 27 -2.80 3.63 -9.65
N LYS A 28 -3.72 2.87 -10.25
CA LYS A 28 -3.39 1.95 -11.35
C LYS A 28 -2.80 2.67 -12.55
N ALA A 29 -3.44 3.75 -13.00
CA ALA A 29 -2.92 4.54 -14.13
C ALA A 29 -1.53 5.13 -13.83
N ALA A 30 -1.34 5.67 -12.62
CA ALA A 30 -0.03 6.17 -12.20
C ALA A 30 1.01 5.05 -12.11
N GLN A 31 0.60 3.84 -11.69
CA GLN A 31 1.48 2.69 -11.57
C GLN A 31 1.92 2.19 -12.94
N ASP A 32 1.01 2.11 -13.91
CA ASP A 32 1.33 1.71 -15.28
C ASP A 32 2.34 2.68 -15.92
N ILE A 33 2.15 3.98 -15.72
CA ILE A 33 3.10 5.01 -16.20
C ILE A 33 4.45 4.88 -15.48
N ALA A 34 4.44 4.73 -14.15
CA ALA A 34 5.67 4.59 -13.38
C ALA A 34 6.43 3.30 -13.73
N LEU A 35 5.74 2.20 -14.04
CA LEU A 35 6.35 0.95 -14.48
C LEU A 35 6.99 1.07 -15.86
N ALA A 36 6.41 1.87 -16.76
CA ALA A 36 6.91 2.08 -18.11
C ALA A 36 8.09 3.06 -18.17
N ASP A 37 8.02 4.16 -17.42
CA ASP A 37 8.93 5.31 -17.59
C ASP A 37 9.99 5.43 -16.48
N LEU A 38 9.80 4.79 -15.32
CA LEU A 38 10.66 4.97 -14.15
C LEU A 38 11.30 3.66 -13.67
N PRO A 39 12.61 3.68 -13.31
CA PRO A 39 13.26 2.50 -12.75
C PRO A 39 12.65 2.13 -11.38
N PRO A 40 12.74 0.86 -10.96
CA PRO A 40 12.17 0.38 -9.68
C PRO A 40 12.68 1.14 -8.46
N THR A 41 13.88 1.66 -8.54
CA THR A 41 14.55 2.43 -7.48
C THR A 41 14.16 3.90 -7.48
N HIS A 42 13.39 4.39 -8.44
CA HIS A 42 13.05 5.80 -8.53
C HIS A 42 12.17 6.23 -7.33
N PRO A 43 12.48 7.33 -6.62
CA PRO A 43 11.71 7.78 -5.45
C PRO A 43 10.21 7.95 -5.73
N ILE A 44 9.84 8.44 -6.91
CA ILE A 44 8.43 8.60 -7.32
C ILE A 44 7.73 7.23 -7.42
N ARG A 45 8.36 6.22 -8.03
CA ARG A 45 7.78 4.88 -8.18
C ARG A 45 7.66 4.18 -6.83
N LEU A 46 8.70 4.26 -6.00
CA LEU A 46 8.68 3.74 -4.63
C LEU A 46 7.62 4.44 -3.77
N GLY A 47 7.53 5.77 -3.85
CA GLY A 47 6.54 6.57 -3.13
C GLY A 47 5.11 6.27 -3.57
N LEU A 48 4.91 5.97 -4.85
CA LEU A 48 3.63 5.53 -5.38
C LEU A 48 3.24 4.16 -4.80
N ALA A 49 4.16 3.18 -4.82
CA ALA A 49 3.92 1.86 -4.25
C ALA A 49 3.62 1.94 -2.74
N LEU A 50 4.36 2.77 -2.00
CA LEU A 50 4.11 3.03 -0.59
C LEU A 50 2.68 3.58 -0.37
N ASN A 51 2.30 4.66 -1.04
CA ASN A 51 0.96 5.24 -0.88
C ASN A 51 -0.14 4.26 -1.30
N PHE A 52 0.08 3.47 -2.35
CA PHE A 52 -0.89 2.51 -2.83
C PHE A 52 -1.05 1.33 -1.86
N SER A 53 0.04 0.86 -1.25
CA SER A 53 -0.01 -0.18 -0.20
C SER A 53 -0.81 0.28 1.02
N VAL A 54 -0.59 1.52 1.49
CA VAL A 54 -1.39 2.11 2.58
C VAL A 54 -2.86 2.22 2.19
N PHE A 55 -3.18 2.57 0.94
CA PHE A 55 -4.56 2.60 0.45
C PHE A 55 -5.23 1.20 0.51
N TYR A 56 -4.50 0.15 0.13
CA TYR A 56 -5.01 -1.23 0.28
C TYR A 56 -5.27 -1.59 1.74
N TYR A 57 -4.39 -1.17 2.66
CA TYR A 57 -4.53 -1.44 4.09
C TYR A 57 -5.69 -0.65 4.72
N GLU A 58 -5.62 0.69 4.69
CA GLU A 58 -6.54 1.58 5.43
C GLU A 58 -7.91 1.77 4.75
N ILE A 59 -7.97 1.77 3.42
CA ILE A 59 -9.21 2.12 2.69
C ILE A 59 -9.95 0.87 2.23
N LEU A 60 -9.23 -0.11 1.68
CA LEU A 60 -9.81 -1.36 1.16
C LEU A 60 -9.79 -2.51 2.17
N ASN A 61 -9.26 -2.30 3.37
CA ASN A 61 -9.16 -3.31 4.44
C ASN A 61 -8.61 -4.66 3.92
N SER A 62 -7.61 -4.58 3.05
CA SER A 62 -7.02 -5.72 2.33
C SER A 62 -5.53 -5.83 2.66
N PRO A 63 -5.18 -6.26 3.89
CA PRO A 63 -3.80 -6.31 4.37
C PRO A 63 -2.90 -7.22 3.52
N ASP A 64 -3.43 -8.36 3.04
CA ASP A 64 -2.69 -9.26 2.15
C ASP A 64 -2.20 -8.56 0.87
N ARG A 65 -3.07 -7.74 0.26
CA ARG A 65 -2.73 -7.01 -0.96
C ARG A 65 -1.76 -5.87 -0.69
N ALA A 66 -1.93 -5.18 0.44
CA ALA A 66 -1.02 -4.12 0.87
C ALA A 66 0.40 -4.68 1.08
N CYS A 67 0.53 -5.78 1.83
CA CYS A 67 1.79 -6.43 2.11
C CYS A 67 2.46 -6.98 0.84
N ASN A 68 1.69 -7.63 -0.05
CA ASN A 68 2.24 -8.13 -1.31
C ASN A 68 2.80 -6.99 -2.18
N LEU A 69 2.06 -5.89 -2.31
CA LEU A 69 2.49 -4.74 -3.11
C LEU A 69 3.74 -4.06 -2.52
N ALA A 70 3.74 -3.82 -1.20
CA ALA A 70 4.87 -3.20 -0.53
C ALA A 70 6.12 -4.08 -0.60
N LYS A 71 5.97 -5.40 -0.42
CA LYS A 71 7.07 -6.37 -0.51
C LYS A 71 7.63 -6.44 -1.93
N GLN A 72 6.78 -6.52 -2.94
CA GLN A 72 7.22 -6.54 -4.34
C GLN A 72 8.02 -5.29 -4.68
N ALA A 73 7.52 -4.10 -4.34
CA ALA A 73 8.23 -2.85 -4.61
C ALA A 73 9.56 -2.75 -3.86
N PHE A 74 9.62 -3.28 -2.63
CA PHE A 74 10.85 -3.34 -1.84
C PHE A 74 11.88 -4.28 -2.48
N ASP A 75 11.48 -5.50 -2.85
CA ASP A 75 12.36 -6.51 -3.44
C ASP A 75 12.90 -6.05 -4.82
N GLU A 76 12.04 -5.45 -5.67
CA GLU A 76 12.45 -4.87 -6.95
C GLU A 76 13.46 -3.72 -6.75
N ALA A 77 13.22 -2.84 -5.79
CA ALA A 77 14.13 -1.73 -5.50
C ALA A 77 15.47 -2.22 -4.92
N ILE A 78 15.48 -3.23 -4.05
CA ILE A 78 16.72 -3.83 -3.53
C ILE A 78 17.56 -4.40 -4.67
N SER A 79 16.94 -5.09 -5.64
CA SER A 79 17.66 -5.71 -6.76
C SER A 79 18.37 -4.71 -7.67
N GLU A 80 17.90 -3.47 -7.73
CA GLU A 80 18.45 -2.44 -8.62
C GLU A 80 19.09 -1.26 -7.85
N LEU A 81 19.13 -1.32 -6.50
CA LEU A 81 19.59 -0.22 -5.65
C LEU A 81 21.03 0.20 -5.96
N ASP A 82 21.89 -0.77 -6.29
CA ASP A 82 23.30 -0.56 -6.64
C ASP A 82 23.49 0.24 -7.94
N SER A 83 22.44 0.34 -8.78
CA SER A 83 22.47 1.08 -10.04
C SER A 83 21.97 2.53 -9.93
N LEU A 84 21.45 2.91 -8.75
CA LEU A 84 20.82 4.21 -8.54
C LEU A 84 21.88 5.30 -8.33
N GLY A 85 21.69 6.46 -8.97
CA GLY A 85 22.56 7.62 -8.77
C GLY A 85 22.47 8.22 -7.36
N GLU A 86 23.58 8.79 -6.88
CA GLU A 86 23.69 9.38 -5.53
C GLU A 86 22.64 10.45 -5.22
N GLU A 87 22.13 11.15 -6.25
CA GLU A 87 21.10 12.19 -6.12
C GLU A 87 19.79 11.65 -5.54
N TYR A 88 19.37 10.45 -5.96
CA TYR A 88 18.11 9.84 -5.56
C TYR A 88 18.27 8.80 -4.45
N TYR A 89 19.51 8.45 -4.09
CA TYR A 89 19.81 7.36 -3.15
C TYR A 89 19.24 7.59 -1.75
N LYS A 90 19.36 8.82 -1.22
CA LYS A 90 18.83 9.16 0.11
C LYS A 90 17.31 9.06 0.17
N ASP A 91 16.62 9.58 -0.85
CA ASP A 91 15.17 9.57 -0.89
C ASP A 91 14.63 8.15 -1.09
N SER A 92 15.27 7.38 -1.98
CA SER A 92 14.88 6.00 -2.27
C SER A 92 15.08 5.10 -1.05
N THR A 93 16.23 5.20 -0.38
CA THR A 93 16.49 4.42 0.85
C THR A 93 15.54 4.80 1.99
N LEU A 94 15.19 6.08 2.13
CA LEU A 94 14.17 6.52 3.09
C LEU A 94 12.80 5.88 2.80
N ILE A 95 12.36 5.88 1.54
CA ILE A 95 11.07 5.28 1.17
C ILE A 95 11.09 3.76 1.35
N MET A 96 12.20 3.08 1.02
CA MET A 96 12.37 1.65 1.24
C MET A 96 12.32 1.31 2.74
N GLN A 97 12.89 2.16 3.60
CA GLN A 97 12.77 1.99 5.04
C GLN A 97 11.32 2.12 5.49
N LEU A 98 10.57 3.11 4.98
CA LEU A 98 9.14 3.26 5.28
C LEU A 98 8.31 2.06 4.82
N LEU A 99 8.61 1.49 3.64
CA LEU A 99 7.96 0.26 3.16
C LEU A 99 8.20 -0.91 4.12
N ARG A 100 9.44 -1.07 4.59
CA ARG A 100 9.81 -2.11 5.56
C ARG A 100 9.13 -1.91 6.91
N ASP A 101 9.08 -0.68 7.40
CA ASP A 101 8.44 -0.33 8.67
C ASP A 101 6.93 -0.65 8.60
N ASN A 102 6.27 -0.27 7.49
CA ASN A 102 4.87 -0.61 7.24
C ASN A 102 4.64 -2.12 7.17
N LEU A 103 5.47 -2.86 6.45
CA LEU A 103 5.37 -4.33 6.40
C LEU A 103 5.50 -4.97 7.78
N THR A 104 6.44 -4.48 8.61
CA THR A 104 6.64 -4.98 9.97
C THR A 104 5.42 -4.68 10.84
N LEU A 105 4.86 -3.48 10.74
CA LEU A 105 3.64 -3.09 11.45
C LEU A 105 2.45 -4.00 11.07
N TRP A 106 2.17 -4.13 9.77
CA TRP A 106 1.01 -4.89 9.29
C TRP A 106 1.12 -6.39 9.55
N THR A 107 2.32 -6.96 9.45
CA THR A 107 2.56 -8.36 9.79
C THR A 107 2.50 -8.61 11.30
N SER A 108 2.73 -7.60 12.14
CA SER A 108 2.59 -7.71 13.59
C SER A 108 1.10 -7.66 14.00
N ASP A 109 0.33 -6.72 13.43
CA ASP A 109 -1.12 -6.63 13.64
C ASP A 109 -1.85 -7.92 13.22
N THR A 110 -1.46 -8.52 12.09
CA THR A 110 -2.09 -9.76 11.58
C THR A 110 -1.82 -10.97 12.49
N ASN A 111 -0.75 -10.94 13.30
CA ASN A 111 -0.44 -12.00 14.26
C ASN A 111 -1.16 -11.82 15.61
N GLU A 112 -1.73 -10.64 15.90
CA GLU A 112 -2.51 -10.38 17.12
C GLU A 112 -4.02 -10.53 16.91
N ASP A 113 -4.52 -10.47 15.67
CA ASP A 113 -5.97 -10.57 15.35
C ASP A 113 -6.45 -11.97 14.91
N GLY A 114 -5.62 -13.01 15.08
CA GLY A 114 -5.99 -14.41 14.82
C GLY A 114 -6.89 -15.06 15.87
N GLY A 115 -7.58 -14.27 16.71
CA GLY A 115 -8.39 -14.74 17.83
C GLY A 115 -9.84 -14.26 17.76
N ASP A 116 -10.74 -15.20 17.43
CA ASP A 116 -12.20 -15.18 17.67
C ASP A 116 -13.06 -14.19 16.87
N GLU A 117 -13.53 -14.58 15.68
CA GLU A 117 -14.88 -14.24 15.21
C GLU A 117 -15.48 -15.32 14.26
N ILE A 118 -15.65 -16.56 14.72
CA ILE A 118 -16.72 -17.44 14.20
C ILE A 118 -17.27 -18.32 15.34
N LYS A 119 -18.34 -17.85 15.99
CA LYS A 119 -19.37 -18.77 16.52
C LYS A 119 -20.66 -18.49 15.77
N GLU A 120 -20.85 -19.26 14.72
CA GLU A 120 -22.13 -19.42 14.03
C GLU A 120 -23.23 -19.73 15.05
N ALA A 121 -24.30 -18.95 14.96
CA ALA A 121 -25.59 -19.28 15.54
C ALA A 121 -26.14 -20.53 14.83
N GLY A 122 -26.11 -21.66 15.53
CA GLY A 122 -26.89 -22.84 15.16
C GLY A 122 -28.22 -22.85 15.91
N GLU A 123 -29.26 -22.28 15.29
CA GLU A 123 -30.64 -22.66 15.58
C GLU A 123 -30.91 -24.03 14.93
N GLY A 124 -31.57 -24.94 15.66
CA GLY A 124 -32.12 -26.15 15.06
C GLY A 124 -32.30 -27.31 16.01
N GLN A 125 -33.29 -27.24 16.91
CA GLN A 125 -34.21 -28.34 17.20
C GLN A 125 -35.46 -27.85 17.93
#